data_AF-A0A934D1L8-F1
#
_entry.id   AF-A0A934D1L8-F1
#
_cell.length_a   1.000
_cell.length_b   1.000
_cell.length_c   1.000
_cell.angle_alpha   90.00
_cell.angle_beta   90.00
_cell.angle_gamma   90.00
#
_symmetry.space_group_name_H-M   'P 1'
#
loop_
_entity.id
_entity.type
_entity.pdbx_description
1 polymer ?
#
loop_
_entity_poly.entity_id
_entity_poly.type
_entity_poly.pdbx_seq_one_letter_code
_entity_poly.pdbx_strand_id
1 'polypeptide(L)'
;MNPLPCPRCGYPAPDAECTHCARLTEVSLVAPRAGASAELAAGAQALVRGLYFLGSTRGTKRWLVPPFLVTTTIFALVSFGLFELVDGWITALRTQGEAELAFEPRWFADALQTVIQSAAMWWIVSLGGYALAFVVAFLVALWTFSIVYEALCGPFLDVVHARLERRWFGADPRATWDAARGESGFKALVLRNLATVWTSVKASIFAGVVLVLAFPLQLVPFVGGALFAIAAGFATAVSLLDIPFSRREWSLRQRLAFVGDHATAVIAFGTTAGLLVLVPFLGPLVCVPAASVGGAWLVCRLDKKRLRSLDRSRTAN
;
A
#
# COMPACT_ATOMS: atom_id res chain seq x y z
N MET A 1 15.92 15.33 20.86
CA MET A 1 15.95 16.25 19.70
C MET A 1 15.91 15.42 18.44
N ASN A 2 15.05 15.76 17.47
CA ASN A 2 15.04 15.03 16.20
C ASN A 2 16.28 15.44 15.41
N PRO A 3 17.12 14.49 14.99
CA PRO A 3 18.30 14.80 14.21
C PRO A 3 17.90 15.39 12.84
N LEU A 4 18.66 16.38 12.39
CA LEU A 4 18.40 17.05 11.11
C LEU A 4 18.52 16.05 9.94
N PRO A 5 17.54 15.95 9.03
CA PRO A 5 17.63 15.04 7.90
C PRO A 5 18.65 15.54 6.88
N CYS A 6 19.46 14.62 6.35
CA CYS A 6 20.37 14.88 5.25
C CYS A 6 19.60 15.33 4.00
N PRO A 7 20.00 16.42 3.32
CA PRO A 7 19.32 16.89 2.12
C PRO A 7 19.42 15.92 0.93
N ARG A 8 20.34 14.95 0.98
CA ARG A 8 20.53 13.93 -0.07
C ARG A 8 19.84 12.61 0.24
N CYS A 9 20.19 11.90 1.32
CA CYS A 9 19.59 10.59 1.58
C CYS A 9 18.34 10.66 2.47
N GLY A 10 18.10 11.77 3.18
CA GLY A 10 17.00 11.93 4.12
C GLY A 10 17.21 11.30 5.50
N TYR A 11 18.31 10.56 5.70
CA TYR A 11 18.67 10.02 7.00
C TYR A 11 19.18 11.11 7.95
N PRO A 12 19.03 10.92 9.27
CA PRO A 12 19.71 11.72 10.29
C PRO A 12 21.18 12.01 9.97
N ALA A 13 21.54 13.29 9.87
CA ALA A 13 22.92 13.75 9.71
C ALA A 13 23.08 15.05 10.50
N PRO A 14 23.56 14.99 11.76
CA PRO A 14 23.73 16.19 12.59
C PRO A 14 24.74 17.15 11.96
N ASP A 15 25.80 16.60 11.36
CA ASP A 15 26.88 17.35 10.74
C ASP A 15 26.52 17.84 9.32
N ALA A 16 27.37 18.71 8.77
CA ALA A 16 27.24 19.16 7.38
C ALA A 16 27.48 18.01 6.38
N GLU A 17 28.35 17.06 6.74
CA GLU A 17 28.73 15.92 5.91
C GLU A 17 27.98 14.65 6.33
N CYS A 18 27.24 14.05 5.39
CA CYS A 18 26.54 12.81 5.65
C CYS A 18 27.44 11.61 5.32
N THR A 19 27.83 10.86 6.35
CA THR A 19 28.67 9.65 6.24
C THR A 19 28.09 8.59 5.30
N HIS A 20 26.76 8.45 5.25
CA HIS A 20 26.09 7.54 4.31
C HIS A 20 26.23 8.00 2.86
N CYS A 21 26.11 9.32 2.61
CA CYS A 21 26.22 9.86 1.26
C CYS A 21 27.66 9.87 0.73
N ALA A 22 28.65 9.90 1.61
CA ALA A 22 30.06 9.78 1.22
C ALA A 22 30.38 8.43 0.56
N ARG A 23 29.58 7.39 0.84
CA ARG A 23 29.72 6.04 0.29
C ARG A 23 28.71 5.72 -0.81
N LEU A 24 28.05 6.74 -1.35
CA LEU A 24 27.04 6.55 -2.40
C LEU A 24 27.68 6.00 -3.68
N THR A 25 27.29 4.81 -4.10
CA THR A 25 27.79 4.15 -5.32
C THR A 25 26.81 4.26 -6.48
N GLU A 26 25.53 4.49 -6.20
CA GLU A 26 24.47 4.48 -7.20
C GLU A 26 24.40 5.81 -7.96
N VAL A 27 24.84 5.79 -9.23
CA VAL A 27 24.92 6.96 -10.11
C VAL A 27 23.58 7.69 -10.23
N SER A 28 22.48 6.95 -10.25
CA SER A 28 21.14 7.54 -10.35
C SER A 28 20.74 8.40 -9.13
N LEU A 29 21.50 8.36 -8.04
CA LEU A 29 21.25 9.12 -6.80
C LEU A 29 22.23 10.30 -6.58
N VAL A 30 23.22 10.50 -7.45
CA VAL A 30 24.35 11.42 -7.19
C VAL A 30 23.96 12.91 -7.12
N ALA A 31 22.97 13.36 -7.89
CA ALA A 31 22.54 14.76 -7.91
C ALA A 31 21.03 14.91 -7.73
N PRO A 32 20.53 15.61 -6.70
CA PRO A 32 19.09 15.88 -6.60
C PRO A 32 18.62 16.65 -7.82
N ARG A 33 17.50 16.23 -8.41
CA ARG A 33 16.86 16.97 -9.50
C ARG A 33 15.96 18.04 -8.92
N ALA A 34 16.07 19.26 -9.44
CA ALA A 34 15.16 20.36 -9.15
C ALA A 34 14.31 20.67 -10.39
N GLY A 35 13.07 21.11 -10.16
CA GLY A 35 12.14 21.53 -11.21
C GLY A 35 11.03 20.52 -11.52
N ALA A 36 9.84 21.04 -11.83
CA ALA A 36 8.61 20.25 -11.97
C ALA A 36 8.70 19.15 -13.05
N SER A 37 9.34 19.41 -14.20
CA SER A 37 9.49 18.41 -15.27
C SER A 37 10.43 17.28 -14.86
N ALA A 38 11.51 17.60 -14.15
CA ALA A 38 12.48 16.64 -13.65
C ALA A 38 11.89 15.77 -12.53
N GLU A 39 11.03 16.35 -11.68
CA GLU A 39 10.22 15.68 -10.68
C GLU A 39 9.18 14.74 -11.29
N LEU A 40 8.40 15.22 -12.26
CA LEU A 40 7.41 14.41 -12.98
C LEU A 40 8.08 13.18 -13.62
N ALA A 41 9.20 13.39 -14.31
CA ALA A 41 9.97 12.31 -14.92
C ALA A 41 10.55 11.34 -13.88
N ALA A 42 11.03 11.85 -12.74
CA ALA A 42 11.51 10.99 -11.65
C ALA A 42 10.36 10.15 -11.06
N GLY A 43 9.20 10.75 -10.81
CA GLY A 43 8.00 10.05 -10.33
C GLY A 43 7.59 8.93 -11.27
N ALA A 44 7.44 9.22 -12.57
CA ALA A 44 7.06 8.22 -13.57
C ALA A 44 8.11 7.10 -13.74
N GLN A 45 9.40 7.41 -13.59
CA GLN A 45 10.48 6.42 -13.69
C GLN A 45 10.67 5.58 -12.42
N ALA A 46 10.16 6.03 -11.27
CA ALA A 46 10.43 5.40 -9.99
C ALA A 46 10.01 3.92 -9.96
N LEU A 47 8.86 3.57 -10.56
CA LEU A 47 8.39 2.19 -10.65
C LEU A 47 9.32 1.30 -11.48
N VAL A 48 9.73 1.77 -12.67
CA VAL A 48 10.65 1.05 -13.56
C VAL A 48 12.02 0.87 -12.90
N ARG A 49 12.51 1.92 -12.22
CA ARG A 49 13.74 1.86 -11.42
C ARG A 49 13.62 0.86 -10.28
N GLY A 50 12.47 0.86 -9.60
CA GLY A 50 12.14 -0.09 -8.55
C GLY A 50 12.20 -1.53 -9.03
N LEU A 51 11.58 -1.83 -10.18
CA LEU A 51 11.63 -3.14 -10.81
C LEU A 51 13.07 -3.55 -11.18
N TYR A 52 13.83 -2.63 -11.79
CA TYR A 52 15.24 -2.86 -12.11
C TYR A 52 16.07 -3.19 -10.86
N PHE A 53 15.93 -2.43 -9.78
CA PHE A 53 16.66 -2.68 -8.54
C PHE A 53 16.24 -3.98 -7.86
N LEU A 54 14.94 -4.30 -7.88
CA LEU A 54 14.43 -5.55 -7.35
C LEU A 54 14.98 -6.76 -8.12
N GLY A 55 15.06 -6.64 -9.44
CA GLY A 55 15.59 -7.68 -10.34
C GLY A 55 17.10 -7.87 -10.27
N SER A 56 17.85 -6.77 -10.13
CA SER A 56 19.32 -6.76 -10.18
C SER A 56 20.01 -6.92 -8.82
N THR A 57 19.31 -6.63 -7.71
CA THR A 57 19.90 -6.80 -6.37
C THR A 57 19.84 -8.26 -5.94
N ARG A 58 21.00 -8.88 -5.71
CA ARG A 58 21.08 -10.29 -5.34
C ARG A 58 20.39 -10.57 -4.00
N GLY A 59 19.59 -11.62 -3.95
CA GLY A 59 18.96 -12.11 -2.73
C GLY A 59 17.74 -11.32 -2.23
N THR A 60 17.26 -10.29 -2.91
CA THR A 60 15.99 -9.61 -2.56
C THR A 60 14.78 -10.51 -2.84
N LYS A 61 14.79 -11.22 -3.97
CA LYS A 61 13.68 -12.05 -4.49
C LYS A 61 13.16 -13.08 -3.48
N ARG A 62 14.05 -13.75 -2.73
CA ARG A 62 13.67 -14.77 -1.73
C ARG A 62 12.84 -14.22 -0.56
N TRP A 63 12.86 -12.90 -0.31
CA TRP A 63 12.04 -12.29 0.74
C TRP A 63 10.63 -11.92 0.28
N LEU A 64 10.36 -11.97 -1.03
CA LEU A 64 9.01 -11.79 -1.56
C LEU A 64 8.18 -13.08 -1.46
N VAL A 65 8.85 -14.23 -1.40
CA VAL A 65 8.21 -15.55 -1.38
C VAL A 65 7.38 -15.78 -0.10
N PRO A 66 7.87 -15.51 1.13
CA PRO A 66 7.10 -15.81 2.33
C PRO A 66 5.79 -15.02 2.46
N PRO A 67 5.74 -13.68 2.26
CA PRO A 67 4.47 -12.96 2.26
C PRO A 67 3.50 -13.50 1.23
N PHE A 68 3.99 -13.82 0.03
CA PHE A 68 3.19 -14.42 -1.02
C PHE A 68 2.59 -15.77 -0.60
N LEU A 69 3.41 -16.69 -0.09
CA LEU A 69 2.93 -17.99 0.36
C LEU A 69 1.92 -17.86 1.51
N VAL A 70 2.22 -17.05 2.52
CA VAL A 70 1.32 -16.86 3.67
C VAL A 70 -0.02 -16.26 3.23
N THR A 71 0.00 -15.23 2.40
CA THR A 71 -1.23 -14.55 1.95
C THR A 71 -2.05 -15.41 0.99
N THR A 72 -1.38 -16.19 0.12
CA THR A 72 -2.05 -17.19 -0.73
C THR A 72 -2.71 -18.28 0.11
N THR A 73 -2.03 -18.78 1.15
CA THR A 73 -2.61 -19.77 2.07
C THR A 73 -3.80 -19.20 2.83
N ILE A 74 -3.69 -17.99 3.38
CA ILE A 74 -4.82 -17.33 4.08
C ILE A 74 -6.00 -17.14 3.13
N PHE A 75 -5.74 -16.66 1.91
CA PHE A 75 -6.78 -16.48 0.90
C PHE A 75 -7.49 -17.81 0.58
N ALA A 76 -6.72 -18.88 0.33
CA ALA A 76 -7.29 -20.21 0.06
C ALA A 76 -8.17 -20.72 1.21
N LEU A 77 -7.72 -20.56 2.47
CA LEU A 77 -8.48 -20.97 3.65
C LEU A 77 -9.77 -20.16 3.82
N VAL A 78 -9.71 -18.83 3.64
CA VAL A 78 -10.89 -17.95 3.75
C VAL A 78 -11.89 -18.24 2.63
N SER A 79 -11.44 -18.40 1.39
CA SER A 79 -12.30 -18.75 0.26
C SER A 79 -12.97 -20.11 0.46
N PHE A 80 -12.24 -21.11 0.97
CA PHE A 80 -12.80 -22.41 1.30
C PHE A 80 -13.86 -22.32 2.40
N GLY A 81 -13.57 -21.62 3.50
CA GLY A 81 -14.54 -21.44 4.59
C GLY A 81 -15.80 -20.66 4.18
N LEU A 82 -15.66 -19.66 3.30
CA LEU A 82 -16.80 -18.93 2.75
C LEU A 82 -17.66 -19.81 1.84
N PHE A 83 -17.04 -20.68 1.04
CA PHE A 83 -17.75 -21.63 0.19
C PHE A 83 -18.61 -22.59 1.02
N GLU A 84 -18.02 -23.22 2.04
CA GLU A 84 -18.73 -24.12 2.98
C GLU A 84 -19.89 -23.40 3.71
N LEU A 85 -19.68 -22.15 4.12
CA LEU A 85 -20.72 -21.34 4.75
C LEU A 85 -21.90 -21.16 3.77
N VAL A 86 -21.63 -20.68 2.56
CA VAL A 86 -22.67 -20.42 1.55
C VAL A 86 -23.44 -21.70 1.18
N ASP A 87 -22.72 -22.81 1.01
CA ASP A 87 -23.34 -24.10 0.73
C ASP A 87 -24.25 -24.58 1.87
N GLY A 88 -23.80 -24.40 3.12
CA GLY A 88 -24.60 -24.66 4.31
C GLY A 88 -25.88 -23.83 4.39
N TRP A 89 -25.81 -22.52 4.08
CA TRP A 89 -26.98 -21.63 4.05
C TRP A 89 -27.99 -22.03 2.96
N ILE A 90 -27.50 -22.37 1.76
CA ILE A 90 -28.36 -22.79 0.65
C ILE A 90 -29.03 -24.14 0.97
N THR A 91 -28.30 -25.07 1.57
CA THR A 91 -28.84 -26.35 2.04
C THR A 91 -29.88 -26.14 3.13
N ALA A 92 -29.62 -25.27 4.11
CA ALA A 92 -30.57 -24.94 5.17
C ALA A 92 -31.87 -24.35 4.61
N LEU A 93 -31.76 -23.35 3.71
CA LEU A 93 -32.91 -22.75 3.02
C LEU A 93 -33.72 -23.78 2.24
N ARG A 94 -33.07 -24.74 1.59
CA ARG A 94 -33.73 -25.83 0.88
C ARG A 94 -34.53 -26.74 1.82
N THR A 95 -34.02 -26.98 3.02
CA THR A 95 -34.67 -27.88 3.99
C THR A 95 -35.74 -27.20 4.85
N GLN A 96 -35.60 -25.90 5.13
CA GLN A 96 -36.46 -25.15 6.05
C GLN A 96 -37.47 -24.23 5.34
N GLY A 97 -37.20 -23.85 4.09
CA GLY A 97 -37.95 -22.82 3.35
C GLY A 97 -39.36 -23.19 2.90
N GLU A 98 -39.81 -24.44 3.12
CA GLU A 98 -41.17 -24.86 2.79
C GLU A 98 -42.22 -24.45 3.86
N ALA A 99 -41.79 -24.02 5.05
CA ALA A 99 -42.69 -23.96 6.21
C ALA A 99 -43.51 -22.67 6.39
N GLU A 100 -43.13 -21.49 5.84
CA GLU A 100 -43.71 -20.21 6.32
C GLU A 100 -43.87 -19.08 5.27
N LEU A 101 -44.51 -19.33 4.12
CA LEU A 101 -44.93 -18.25 3.21
C LEU A 101 -46.46 -18.17 3.12
N ALA A 102 -47.09 -17.66 4.17
CA ALA A 102 -48.52 -17.40 4.20
C ALA A 102 -48.84 -16.05 3.53
N PHE A 103 -49.12 -16.07 2.23
CA PHE A 103 -49.65 -14.91 1.50
C PHE A 103 -51.17 -15.01 1.36
N GLU A 104 -51.91 -13.94 1.68
CA GLU A 104 -53.29 -13.73 1.22
C GLU A 104 -53.28 -12.63 0.15
N PRO A 105 -53.90 -12.84 -1.03
CA PRO A 105 -54.92 -13.85 -1.37
C PRO A 105 -54.38 -15.23 -1.81
N ARG A 106 -55.14 -16.30 -1.50
CA ARG A 106 -54.74 -17.71 -1.75
C ARG A 106 -54.43 -18.05 -3.22
N TRP A 107 -55.19 -17.53 -4.18
CA TRP A 107 -54.94 -17.82 -5.59
C TRP A 107 -53.56 -17.30 -6.06
N PHE A 108 -53.10 -16.18 -5.48
CA PHE A 108 -51.78 -15.64 -5.74
C PHE A 108 -50.72 -16.50 -5.04
N ALA A 109 -50.99 -16.96 -3.81
CA ALA A 109 -50.13 -17.92 -3.12
C ALA A 109 -49.96 -19.22 -3.92
N ASP A 110 -51.03 -19.79 -4.45
CA ASP A 110 -50.99 -21.04 -5.24
C ASP A 110 -50.24 -20.86 -6.58
N ALA A 111 -50.50 -19.75 -7.28
CA ALA A 111 -49.79 -19.42 -8.53
C ALA A 111 -48.29 -19.17 -8.28
N LEU A 112 -47.97 -18.41 -7.23
CA LEU A 112 -46.60 -18.14 -6.83
C LEU A 112 -45.91 -19.41 -6.33
N GLN A 113 -46.60 -20.27 -5.57
CA GLN A 113 -46.10 -21.55 -5.09
C GLN A 113 -45.81 -22.49 -6.26
N THR A 114 -46.66 -22.55 -7.28
CA THR A 114 -46.42 -23.36 -8.49
C THR A 114 -45.17 -22.87 -9.25
N VAL A 115 -45.01 -21.54 -9.37
CA VAL A 115 -43.83 -20.94 -10.00
C VAL A 115 -42.58 -21.18 -9.15
N ILE A 116 -42.64 -20.99 -7.84
CA ILE A 116 -41.54 -21.21 -6.88
C ILE A 116 -41.13 -22.69 -6.86
N GLN A 117 -42.09 -23.61 -6.82
CA GLN A 117 -41.85 -25.06 -6.82
C GLN A 117 -41.37 -25.58 -8.17
N SER A 118 -41.42 -24.79 -9.24
CA SER A 118 -40.85 -25.20 -10.51
C SER A 118 -39.34 -25.42 -10.35
N ALA A 119 -38.85 -26.56 -10.84
CA ALA A 119 -37.42 -26.89 -10.80
C ALA A 119 -36.55 -25.79 -11.45
N ALA A 120 -37.10 -25.08 -12.45
CA ALA A 120 -36.44 -23.97 -13.13
C ALA A 120 -36.26 -22.75 -12.22
N MET A 121 -37.27 -22.35 -11.45
CA MET A 121 -37.18 -21.20 -10.54
C MET A 121 -36.20 -21.47 -9.41
N TRP A 122 -36.22 -22.68 -8.82
CA TRP A 122 -35.21 -23.10 -7.86
C TRP A 122 -33.80 -23.04 -8.45
N TRP A 123 -33.61 -23.50 -9.68
CA TRP A 123 -32.33 -23.38 -10.37
C TRP A 123 -31.86 -21.94 -10.51
N ILE A 124 -32.75 -21.01 -10.88
CA ILE A 124 -32.43 -19.59 -11.04
C ILE A 124 -32.10 -18.96 -9.68
N VAL A 125 -32.89 -19.22 -8.64
CA VAL A 125 -32.67 -18.69 -7.29
C VAL A 125 -31.36 -19.23 -6.70
N SER A 126 -31.10 -20.53 -6.85
CA SER A 126 -29.85 -21.14 -6.41
C SER A 126 -28.66 -20.56 -7.18
N LEU A 127 -28.72 -20.50 -8.50
CA LEU A 127 -27.64 -19.95 -9.32
C LEU A 127 -27.39 -18.47 -9.00
N GLY A 128 -28.45 -17.67 -8.85
CA GLY A 128 -28.36 -16.26 -8.45
C GLY A 128 -27.80 -16.09 -7.04
N GLY A 129 -28.21 -16.94 -6.11
CA GLY A 129 -27.69 -16.99 -4.74
C GLY A 129 -26.20 -17.34 -4.70
N TYR A 130 -25.78 -18.39 -5.41
CA TYR A 130 -24.37 -18.77 -5.55
C TYR A 130 -23.56 -17.67 -6.24
N ALA A 131 -24.09 -17.04 -7.29
CA ALA A 131 -23.41 -15.96 -8.00
C ALA A 131 -23.22 -14.72 -7.09
N LEU A 132 -24.27 -14.29 -6.39
CA LEU A 132 -24.20 -13.16 -5.46
C LEU A 132 -23.24 -13.48 -4.30
N ALA A 133 -23.37 -14.66 -3.70
CA ALA A 133 -22.51 -15.10 -2.62
C ALA A 133 -21.05 -15.19 -3.08
N PHE A 134 -20.79 -15.71 -4.29
CA PHE A 134 -19.46 -15.73 -4.90
C PHE A 134 -18.90 -14.32 -5.08
N VAL A 135 -19.68 -13.38 -5.61
CA VAL A 135 -19.25 -11.98 -5.79
C VAL A 135 -18.93 -11.32 -4.44
N VAL A 136 -19.81 -11.45 -3.44
CA VAL A 136 -19.59 -10.89 -2.10
C VAL A 136 -18.37 -11.53 -1.44
N ALA A 137 -18.27 -12.86 -1.47
CA ALA A 137 -17.13 -13.60 -0.93
C ALA A 137 -15.82 -13.20 -1.61
N PHE A 138 -15.84 -13.05 -2.94
CA PHE A 138 -14.69 -12.60 -3.72
C PHE A 138 -14.26 -11.19 -3.33
N LEU A 139 -15.19 -10.24 -3.19
CA LEU A 139 -14.89 -8.87 -2.77
C LEU A 139 -14.34 -8.82 -1.33
N VAL A 140 -14.96 -9.54 -0.40
CA VAL A 140 -14.49 -9.65 0.99
C VAL A 140 -13.10 -10.30 1.03
N ALA A 141 -12.88 -11.35 0.25
CA ALA A 141 -11.60 -12.03 0.17
C ALA A 141 -10.52 -11.13 -0.43
N LEU A 142 -10.82 -10.38 -1.50
CA LEU A 142 -9.90 -9.39 -2.08
C LEU A 142 -9.52 -8.30 -1.09
N TRP A 143 -10.49 -7.75 -0.36
CA TRP A 143 -10.25 -6.68 0.61
C TRP A 143 -9.44 -7.19 1.82
N THR A 144 -9.84 -8.34 2.36
CA THR A 144 -9.12 -9.02 3.45
C THR A 144 -7.70 -9.37 3.04
N PHE A 145 -7.53 -9.92 1.83
CA PHE A 145 -6.22 -10.21 1.26
C PHE A 145 -5.35 -8.97 1.21
N SER A 146 -5.88 -7.84 0.72
CA SER A 146 -5.11 -6.58 0.63
C SER A 146 -4.61 -6.12 2.00
N ILE A 147 -5.48 -6.11 3.01
CA ILE A 147 -5.12 -5.66 4.37
C ILE A 147 -4.09 -6.61 5.00
N VAL A 148 -4.33 -7.91 4.91
CA VAL A 148 -3.44 -8.92 5.47
C VAL A 148 -2.08 -8.90 4.76
N TYR A 149 -2.08 -8.79 3.43
CA TYR A 149 -0.86 -8.69 2.63
C TYR A 149 -0.04 -7.46 3.02
N GLU A 150 -0.66 -6.29 3.14
CA GLU A 150 0.03 -5.06 3.55
C GLU A 150 0.65 -5.18 4.95
N ALA A 151 -0.12 -5.71 5.91
CA ALA A 151 0.36 -5.93 7.28
C ALA A 151 1.52 -6.93 7.35
N LEU A 152 1.45 -8.02 6.59
CA LEU A 152 2.48 -9.05 6.57
C LEU A 152 3.72 -8.65 5.77
N CYS A 153 3.59 -7.84 4.72
CA CYS A 153 4.71 -7.46 3.86
C CYS A 153 5.66 -6.48 4.51
N GLY A 154 5.21 -5.66 5.47
CA GLY A 154 6.02 -4.61 6.11
C GLY A 154 7.41 -5.07 6.55
N PRO A 155 7.54 -6.11 7.41
CA PRO A 155 8.82 -6.64 7.86
C PRO A 155 9.73 -7.12 6.71
N PHE A 156 9.16 -7.77 5.69
CA PHE A 156 9.92 -8.32 4.57
C PHE A 156 10.42 -7.21 3.64
N LEU A 157 9.57 -6.23 3.37
CA LEU A 157 9.94 -5.05 2.59
C LEU A 157 11.02 -4.24 3.31
N ASP A 158 10.99 -4.13 4.64
CA ASP A 158 12.06 -3.46 5.39
C ASP A 158 13.42 -4.15 5.18
N VAL A 159 13.47 -5.49 5.16
CA VAL A 159 14.69 -6.25 4.87
C VAL A 159 15.13 -6.07 3.40
N VAL A 160 14.19 -5.99 2.47
CA VAL A 160 14.49 -5.68 1.05
C VAL A 160 15.11 -4.28 0.93
N HIS A 161 14.54 -3.29 1.60
CA HIS A 161 15.06 -1.92 1.65
C HIS A 161 16.45 -1.87 2.30
N ALA A 162 16.67 -2.58 3.41
CA ALA A 162 17.98 -2.68 4.04
C ALA A 162 19.07 -3.20 3.08
N ARG A 163 18.75 -4.22 2.27
CA ARG A 163 19.70 -4.75 1.27
C ARG A 163 19.93 -3.79 0.12
N LEU A 164 18.87 -3.12 -0.32
CA LEU A 164 18.94 -2.12 -1.38
C LEU A 164 19.80 -0.92 -0.96
N GLU A 165 19.60 -0.44 0.26
CA GLU A 165 20.37 0.68 0.79
C GLU A 165 21.83 0.31 1.04
N ARG A 166 22.14 -0.94 1.45
CA ARG A 166 23.53 -1.43 1.46
C ARG A 166 24.18 -1.39 0.08
N ARG A 167 23.42 -1.71 -0.97
CA ARG A 167 23.93 -1.58 -2.34
C ARG A 167 24.20 -0.12 -2.68
N TRP A 168 23.29 0.79 -2.35
CA TRP A 168 23.41 2.21 -2.70
C TRP A 168 24.47 2.97 -1.89
N PHE A 169 24.58 2.70 -0.60
CA PHE A 169 25.41 3.46 0.35
C PHE A 169 26.59 2.65 0.91
N GLY A 170 26.81 1.43 0.42
CA GLY A 170 27.84 0.51 0.93
C GLY A 170 27.57 -0.08 2.32
N ALA A 171 26.59 0.46 3.06
CA ALA A 171 26.15 -0.01 4.37
C ALA A 171 24.66 0.29 4.56
N ASP A 172 24.04 -0.31 5.57
CA ASP A 172 22.64 -0.06 5.93
C ASP A 172 22.55 1.18 6.82
N PRO A 173 22.07 2.35 6.32
CA PRO A 173 22.08 3.60 7.08
C PRO A 173 21.28 3.49 8.38
N ARG A 174 20.15 2.78 8.33
CA ARG A 174 19.28 2.58 9.50
C ARG A 174 20.00 1.76 10.57
N ALA A 175 20.64 0.65 10.20
CA ALA A 175 21.36 -0.18 11.15
C ALA A 175 22.55 0.57 11.79
N THR A 176 23.28 1.37 11.02
CA THR A 176 24.36 2.20 11.55
C THR A 176 23.86 3.28 12.51
N TRP A 177 22.69 3.87 12.23
CA TRP A 177 22.06 4.86 13.09
C TRP A 177 21.54 4.24 14.40
N ASP A 178 20.93 3.06 14.33
CA ASP A 178 20.46 2.31 15.50
C ASP A 178 21.62 1.91 16.41
N ALA A 179 22.73 1.46 15.82
CA ALA A 179 23.96 1.15 16.56
C ALA A 179 24.52 2.39 17.27
N ALA A 180 24.52 3.56 16.61
CA ALA A 180 25.02 4.81 17.20
C ALA A 180 24.18 5.29 18.40
N ARG A 181 22.88 4.98 18.44
CA ARG A 181 22.00 5.32 19.57
C ARG A 181 22.09 4.32 20.74
N GLY A 182 22.78 3.20 20.57
CA GLY A 182 22.74 2.10 21.54
C GLY A 182 21.35 1.48 21.67
N GLU A 183 20.46 1.68 20.69
CA GLU A 183 19.10 1.15 20.66
C GLU A 183 19.11 -0.31 20.15
N SER A 184 19.92 -1.16 20.76
CA SER A 184 19.91 -2.59 20.52
C SER A 184 19.02 -3.28 21.56
N GLY A 185 17.88 -3.81 21.14
CA GLY A 185 17.05 -4.62 22.03
C GLY A 185 15.60 -4.74 21.58
N PHE A 186 14.94 -5.79 22.07
CA PHE A 186 13.56 -6.09 21.73
C PHE A 186 12.59 -4.96 22.13
N LYS A 187 12.78 -4.33 23.31
CA LYS A 187 11.93 -3.23 23.78
C LYS A 187 12.00 -1.99 22.87
N ALA A 188 13.21 -1.58 22.47
CA ALA A 188 13.41 -0.46 21.56
C ALA A 188 12.78 -0.74 20.19
N LEU A 189 12.95 -1.97 19.68
CA LEU A 189 12.31 -2.44 18.46
C LEU A 189 10.78 -2.34 18.53
N VAL A 190 10.17 -2.85 19.60
CA VAL A 190 8.70 -2.84 19.78
C VAL A 190 8.16 -1.41 19.89
N LEU A 191 8.75 -0.56 20.73
CA LEU A 191 8.30 0.83 20.91
C LEU A 191 8.40 1.62 19.60
N ARG A 192 9.49 1.44 18.85
CA ARG A 192 9.67 2.07 17.55
C ARG A 192 8.65 1.57 16.53
N ASN A 193 8.39 0.27 16.49
CA ASN A 193 7.40 -0.30 15.59
C ASN A 193 6.00 0.27 15.90
N LEU A 194 5.64 0.42 17.17
CA LEU A 194 4.36 1.03 17.56
C LEU A 194 4.25 2.50 17.12
N ALA A 195 5.30 3.30 17.37
CA ALA A 195 5.32 4.69 16.93
C ALA A 195 5.23 4.81 15.40
N THR A 196 5.93 3.93 14.68
CA THR A 196 5.92 3.84 13.23
C THR A 196 4.53 3.49 12.72
N VAL A 197 3.94 2.39 13.22
CA VAL A 197 2.58 1.95 12.89
C VAL A 197 1.57 3.07 13.12
N TRP A 198 1.68 3.79 14.24
CA TRP A 198 0.81 4.92 14.51
C TRP A 198 0.96 6.07 13.50
N THR A 199 2.19 6.38 13.07
CA THR A 199 2.42 7.36 12.00
C THR A 199 1.88 6.88 10.65
N SER A 200 2.00 5.60 10.34
CA SER A 200 1.45 4.99 9.13
C SER A 200 -0.08 5.05 9.14
N VAL A 201 -0.73 4.68 10.25
CA VAL A 201 -2.20 4.78 10.42
C VAL A 201 -2.68 6.21 10.17
N LYS A 202 -2.00 7.22 10.71
CA LYS A 202 -2.33 8.63 10.44
C LYS A 202 -2.19 9.00 8.97
N ALA A 203 -1.15 8.53 8.30
CA ALA A 203 -0.94 8.75 6.87
C ALA A 203 -2.03 8.07 6.03
N SER A 204 -2.43 6.85 6.39
CA SER A 204 -3.52 6.11 5.73
C SER A 204 -4.88 6.79 5.95
N ILE A 205 -5.15 7.30 7.15
CA ILE A 205 -6.37 8.11 7.42
C ILE A 205 -6.35 9.36 6.55
N PHE A 206 -5.23 10.07 6.46
CA PHE A 206 -5.10 11.24 5.59
C PHE A 206 -5.37 10.89 4.12
N ALA A 207 -4.76 9.82 3.60
CA ALA A 207 -4.99 9.35 2.24
C ALA A 207 -6.46 8.95 2.01
N GLY A 208 -7.08 8.28 2.98
CA GLY A 208 -8.50 7.93 2.96
C GLY A 208 -9.41 9.16 2.91
N VAL A 209 -9.13 10.18 3.72
CA VAL A 209 -9.87 11.45 3.68
C VAL A 209 -9.74 12.12 2.31
N VAL A 210 -8.55 12.16 1.72
CA VAL A 210 -8.34 12.69 0.36
C VAL A 210 -9.20 11.95 -0.66
N LEU A 211 -9.25 10.62 -0.60
CA LEU A 211 -10.09 9.81 -1.49
C LEU A 211 -11.58 10.07 -1.32
N VAL A 212 -12.06 10.15 -0.07
CA VAL A 212 -13.47 10.46 0.23
C VAL A 212 -13.85 11.84 -0.30
N LEU A 213 -12.98 12.83 -0.11
CA LEU A 213 -13.21 14.19 -0.64
C LEU A 213 -13.11 14.26 -2.17
N ALA A 214 -12.32 13.39 -2.79
CA ALA A 214 -12.20 13.29 -4.24
C ALA A 214 -13.35 12.50 -4.89
N PHE A 215 -14.10 11.70 -4.14
CA PHE A 215 -15.17 10.83 -4.66
C PHE A 215 -16.23 11.58 -5.49
N PRO A 216 -16.73 12.77 -5.10
CA PRO A 216 -17.68 13.54 -5.92
C PRO A 216 -17.16 13.90 -7.31
N LEU A 217 -15.83 13.89 -7.55
CA LEU A 217 -15.28 14.12 -8.89
C LEU A 217 -15.80 13.10 -9.90
N GLN A 218 -16.15 11.87 -9.49
CA GLN A 218 -16.72 10.86 -10.41
C GLN A 218 -18.08 11.28 -11.00
N LEU A 219 -18.77 12.26 -10.40
CA LEU A 219 -20.02 12.80 -10.93
C LEU A 219 -19.80 13.77 -12.10
N VAL A 220 -18.57 14.23 -12.32
CA VAL A 220 -18.22 15.12 -13.44
C VAL A 220 -17.96 14.28 -14.70
N PRO A 221 -18.78 14.39 -15.75
CA PRO A 221 -18.60 13.59 -16.96
C PRO A 221 -17.28 13.91 -17.66
N PHE A 222 -16.72 12.92 -18.36
CA PHE A 222 -15.46 12.96 -19.13
C PHE A 222 -14.17 13.17 -18.32
N VAL A 223 -14.14 14.15 -17.40
CA VAL A 223 -12.91 14.57 -16.69
C VAL A 223 -12.85 13.98 -15.27
N GLY A 224 -14.01 13.68 -14.67
CA GLY A 224 -14.12 13.22 -13.30
C GLY A 224 -13.32 11.97 -12.97
N GLY A 225 -13.41 10.95 -13.83
CA GLY A 225 -12.66 9.70 -13.67
C GLY A 225 -11.14 9.90 -13.71
N ALA A 226 -10.65 10.77 -14.60
CA ALA A 226 -9.22 11.06 -14.71
C ALA A 226 -8.70 11.81 -13.47
N LEU A 227 -9.44 12.81 -12.98
CA LEU A 227 -9.08 13.53 -11.76
C LEU A 227 -9.13 12.62 -10.52
N PHE A 228 -10.15 11.76 -10.43
CA PHE A 228 -10.22 10.77 -9.36
C PHE A 228 -9.05 9.79 -9.42
N ALA A 229 -8.67 9.31 -10.61
CA ALA A 229 -7.51 8.42 -10.78
C ALA A 229 -6.19 9.10 -10.36
N ILE A 230 -6.05 10.41 -10.61
CA ILE A 230 -4.90 11.20 -10.12
C ILE A 230 -4.90 11.27 -8.59
N ALA A 231 -6.05 11.57 -7.97
CA ALA A 231 -6.18 11.61 -6.51
C ALA A 231 -5.93 10.23 -5.87
N ALA A 232 -6.42 9.16 -6.49
CA ALA A 232 -6.17 7.78 -6.06
C ALA A 232 -4.70 7.37 -6.23
N GLY A 233 -4.07 7.80 -7.32
CA GLY A 233 -2.63 7.66 -7.52
C GLY A 233 -1.86 8.35 -6.39
N PHE A 234 -2.18 9.62 -6.09
CA PHE A 234 -1.57 10.34 -4.97
C PHE A 234 -1.73 9.61 -3.63
N ALA A 235 -2.94 9.16 -3.30
CA ALA A 235 -3.20 8.39 -2.07
C ALA A 235 -2.35 7.10 -2.02
N THR A 236 -2.25 6.40 -3.16
CA THR A 236 -1.43 5.20 -3.30
C THR A 236 0.06 5.50 -3.11
N ALA A 237 0.56 6.62 -3.64
CA ALA A 237 1.94 7.04 -3.41
C ALA A 237 2.23 7.32 -1.94
N VAL A 238 1.31 7.97 -1.22
CA VAL A 238 1.47 8.23 0.23
C VAL A 238 1.65 6.92 0.99
N SER A 239 0.85 5.89 0.71
CA SER A 239 1.01 4.56 1.32
C SER A 239 2.33 3.88 0.92
N LEU A 240 2.70 3.92 -0.36
CA LEU A 240 3.94 3.30 -0.86
C LEU A 240 5.22 3.96 -0.32
N LEU A 241 5.17 5.26 -0.01
CA LEU A 241 6.27 6.02 0.57
C LEU A 241 6.37 5.85 2.10
N ASP A 242 5.43 5.15 2.74
CA ASP A 242 5.42 4.98 4.19
C ASP A 242 6.67 4.24 4.70
N ILE A 243 7.09 3.16 4.03
CA ILE A 243 8.28 2.37 4.38
C ILE A 243 9.56 3.22 4.32
N PRO A 244 9.89 3.90 3.20
CA PRO A 244 11.10 4.72 3.15
C PRO A 244 11.08 5.90 4.13
N PHE A 245 9.92 6.48 4.44
CA PHE A 245 9.80 7.50 5.49
C PHE A 245 10.03 6.92 6.88
N SER A 246 9.46 5.75 7.16
CA SER A 246 9.59 5.04 8.42
C SER A 246 11.02 4.60 8.70
N ARG A 247 11.76 4.16 7.68
CA ARG A 247 13.21 3.85 7.81
C ARG A 247 14.06 5.06 8.20
N ARG A 248 13.62 6.27 7.86
CA ARG A 248 14.28 7.54 8.22
C ARG A 248 13.72 8.17 9.50
N GLU A 249 12.77 7.50 10.15
CA GLU A 249 12.06 7.98 11.34
C GLU A 249 11.41 9.37 11.14
N TRP A 250 10.92 9.63 9.92
CA TRP A 250 10.27 10.90 9.62
C TRP A 250 8.92 11.02 10.33
N SER A 251 8.75 12.14 11.02
CA SER A 251 7.48 12.56 11.61
C SER A 251 6.42 12.86 10.54
N LEU A 252 5.14 12.82 10.91
CA LEU A 252 4.04 13.13 9.99
C LEU A 252 4.20 14.50 9.30
N ARG A 253 4.69 15.51 10.03
CA ARG A 253 4.96 16.84 9.47
C ARG A 253 6.04 16.80 8.38
N GLN A 254 7.13 16.07 8.60
CA GLN A 254 8.19 15.91 7.60
C GLN A 254 7.68 15.15 6.37
N ARG A 255 6.84 14.11 6.56
CA ARG A 255 6.20 13.37 5.46
C ARG A 255 5.30 14.27 4.62
N LEU A 256 4.40 15.03 5.26
CA LEU A 256 3.50 15.96 4.59
C LEU A 256 4.24 17.11 3.91
N ALA A 257 5.28 17.65 4.54
CA ALA A 257 6.13 18.68 3.93
C ALA A 257 6.82 18.14 2.67
N PHE A 258 7.42 16.95 2.73
CA PHE A 258 8.05 16.31 1.56
C PHE A 258 7.04 16.05 0.44
N VAL A 259 5.87 15.51 0.78
CA VAL A 259 4.81 15.23 -0.20
C VAL A 259 4.29 16.51 -0.84
N GLY A 260 4.11 17.58 -0.07
CA GLY A 260 3.70 18.88 -0.58
C GLY A 260 4.77 19.55 -1.46
N ASP A 261 6.04 19.46 -1.07
CA ASP A 261 7.17 20.02 -1.82
C ASP A 261 7.37 19.33 -3.17
N HIS A 262 7.03 18.04 -3.26
CA HIS A 262 7.24 17.22 -4.45
C HIS A 262 5.94 16.60 -4.96
N ALA A 263 4.82 17.32 -4.84
CA ALA A 263 3.50 16.80 -5.21
C ALA A 263 3.47 16.26 -6.65
N THR A 264 4.17 16.91 -7.59
CA THR A 264 4.22 16.47 -8.99
C THR A 264 4.87 15.10 -9.17
N ALA A 265 6.01 14.85 -8.51
CA ALA A 265 6.69 13.55 -8.52
C ALA A 265 5.85 12.48 -7.81
N VAL A 266 5.24 12.82 -6.67
CA VAL A 266 4.42 11.90 -5.87
C VAL A 266 3.18 11.48 -6.65
N ILE A 267 2.48 12.43 -7.29
CA ILE A 267 1.34 12.14 -8.17
C ILE A 267 1.77 11.23 -9.32
N ALA A 268 2.83 11.56 -10.06
CA ALA A 268 3.28 10.75 -11.18
C ALA A 268 3.69 9.33 -10.76
N PHE A 269 4.40 9.19 -9.65
CA PHE A 269 4.75 7.90 -9.07
C PHE A 269 3.50 7.10 -8.67
N GLY A 270 2.57 7.75 -8.00
CA GLY A 270 1.33 7.15 -7.55
C GLY A 270 0.42 6.70 -8.68
N THR A 271 0.22 7.55 -9.69
CA THR A 271 -0.58 7.21 -10.87
C THR A 271 0.06 6.08 -11.67
N THR A 272 1.38 6.10 -11.89
CA THR A 272 2.06 5.01 -12.61
C THR A 272 2.02 3.69 -11.83
N ALA A 273 2.25 3.71 -10.52
CA ALA A 273 2.10 2.54 -9.66
C ALA A 273 0.66 2.04 -9.64
N GLY A 274 -0.31 2.94 -9.46
CA GLY A 274 -1.75 2.63 -9.43
C GLY A 274 -2.22 1.96 -10.73
N LEU A 275 -1.82 2.49 -11.89
CA LEU A 275 -2.14 1.89 -13.19
C LEU A 275 -1.58 0.48 -13.33
N LEU A 276 -0.37 0.21 -12.84
CA LEU A 276 0.20 -1.14 -12.92
C LEU A 276 -0.43 -2.10 -11.91
N VAL A 277 -0.91 -1.60 -10.76
CA VAL A 277 -1.68 -2.38 -9.79
C VAL A 277 -3.02 -2.85 -10.36
N LEU A 278 -3.59 -2.14 -11.34
CA LEU A 278 -4.80 -2.59 -12.06
C LEU A 278 -4.57 -3.86 -12.90
N VAL A 279 -3.31 -4.22 -13.18
CA VAL A 279 -2.99 -5.47 -13.88
C VAL A 279 -3.14 -6.64 -12.90
N PRO A 280 -4.11 -7.54 -13.09
CA PRO A 280 -4.36 -8.63 -12.15
C PRO A 280 -3.13 -9.53 -12.04
N PHE A 281 -2.91 -10.10 -10.85
CA PHE A 281 -1.76 -10.94 -10.46
C PHE A 281 -0.39 -10.23 -10.47
N LEU A 282 -0.06 -9.49 -11.54
CA LEU A 282 1.19 -8.73 -11.65
C LEU A 282 1.24 -7.56 -10.66
N GLY A 283 0.09 -6.90 -10.41
CA GLY A 283 -0.02 -5.78 -9.49
C GLY A 283 0.46 -6.12 -8.09
N PRO A 284 -0.22 -7.01 -7.34
CA PRO A 284 0.19 -7.32 -5.97
C PRO A 284 1.58 -7.96 -5.87
N LEU A 285 1.90 -8.89 -6.77
CA LEU A 285 3.10 -9.72 -6.66
C LEU A 285 4.38 -8.99 -7.04
N VAL A 286 4.32 -8.19 -8.11
CA VAL A 286 5.50 -7.54 -8.70
C VAL A 286 5.43 -6.04 -8.49
N CYS A 287 4.28 -5.41 -8.74
CA CYS A 287 4.17 -3.95 -8.66
C CYS A 287 4.33 -3.45 -7.22
N VAL A 288 3.71 -4.06 -6.19
CA VAL A 288 3.85 -3.56 -4.81
C VAL A 288 5.31 -3.53 -4.32
N PRO A 289 6.09 -4.63 -4.38
CA PRO A 289 7.49 -4.58 -3.96
C PRO A 289 8.34 -3.68 -4.87
N ALA A 290 8.08 -3.67 -6.18
CA ALA A 290 8.79 -2.77 -7.10
C ALA A 290 8.50 -1.30 -6.80
N ALA A 291 7.24 -0.94 -6.54
CA ALA A 291 6.81 0.41 -6.22
C ALA A 291 7.35 0.84 -4.87
N SER A 292 7.38 -0.04 -3.86
CA SER A 292 8.01 0.25 -2.57
C SER A 292 9.51 0.58 -2.71
N VAL A 293 10.25 -0.24 -3.47
CA VAL A 293 11.67 0.01 -3.81
C VAL A 293 11.84 1.29 -4.63
N GLY A 294 10.94 1.52 -5.59
CA GLY A 294 10.88 2.72 -6.42
C GLY A 294 10.62 3.98 -5.60
N GLY A 295 9.75 3.90 -4.59
CA GLY A 295 9.48 4.94 -3.62
C GLY A 295 10.73 5.28 -2.80
N ALA A 296 11.48 4.27 -2.33
CA ALA A 296 12.76 4.53 -1.66
C ALA A 296 13.77 5.25 -2.56
N TRP A 297 13.86 4.83 -3.83
CA TRP A 297 14.70 5.50 -4.82
C TRP A 297 14.24 6.95 -5.04
N LEU A 298 12.93 7.17 -5.19
CA LEU A 298 12.33 8.49 -5.39
C LEU A 298 12.61 9.41 -4.20
N VAL A 299 12.42 8.90 -2.98
CA VAL A 299 12.78 9.63 -1.77
C VAL A 299 14.24 10.04 -1.85
N CYS A 300 15.19 9.12 -2.07
CA CYS A 300 16.62 9.46 -2.21
C CYS A 300 16.91 10.46 -3.34
N ARG A 301 16.15 10.43 -4.43
CA ARG A 301 16.37 11.24 -5.62
C ARG A 301 15.97 12.72 -5.48
N LEU A 302 14.95 13.01 -4.69
CA LEU A 302 14.39 14.35 -4.53
C LEU A 302 15.13 15.16 -3.45
N ASP A 303 15.08 16.50 -3.54
CA ASP A 303 15.75 17.38 -2.57
C ASP A 303 15.02 17.35 -1.20
N LYS A 304 15.74 17.47 -0.08
CA LYS A 304 15.12 17.61 1.27
C LYS A 304 15.56 18.85 2.03
N LYS A 305 16.14 19.86 1.37
CA LYS A 305 16.60 21.09 2.06
C LYS A 305 15.54 21.73 2.96
N ARG A 306 14.27 21.74 2.55
CA ARG A 306 13.16 22.32 3.33
C ARG A 306 12.86 21.56 4.62
N LEU A 307 13.08 20.24 4.65
CA LEU A 307 12.90 19.45 5.88
C LEU A 307 13.87 19.91 6.98
N ARG A 308 15.10 20.30 6.61
CA ARG A 308 16.10 20.81 7.55
C ARG A 308 15.72 22.16 8.15
N SER A 309 15.03 23.03 7.41
CA SER A 309 14.60 24.34 7.93
C SER A 309 13.43 24.22 8.91
N LEU A 310 12.54 23.25 8.71
CA LEU A 310 11.41 22.97 9.62
C LEU A 310 11.87 22.51 11.01
N ASP A 311 12.98 21.77 11.10
CA ASP A 311 13.49 21.31 12.40
C ASP A 311 14.29 22.41 13.11
N ARG A 312 15.02 23.27 12.38
CA ARG A 312 15.74 24.41 12.98
C ARG A 312 14.81 25.43 13.64
N SER A 313 13.64 25.69 13.05
CA SER A 313 12.67 26.61 13.66
C SER A 313 12.06 26.06 14.95
N ARG A 314 12.04 24.73 15.13
CA ARG A 314 11.58 24.09 16.37
C ARG A 314 12.61 24.20 17.49
N THR A 315 13.90 24.16 17.19
CA THR A 315 14.95 24.30 18.22
C THR A 315 15.16 25.74 18.66
N ALA A 316 14.66 26.71 17.91
CA ALA A 316 14.77 28.14 18.22
C ALA A 316 13.64 28.67 19.11
N ASN A 317 12.54 27.93 19.24
CA ASN A 317 11.37 28.25 20.07
C ASN A 317 11.33 27.36 21.31
#